data_AF-A0A9D1S8H6-F1
#
_entry.id   AF-A0A9D1S8H6-F1
#
_cell.length_a   1.000
_cell.length_b   1.000
_cell.length_c   1.000
_cell.angle_alpha   90.00
_cell.angle_beta   90.00
_cell.angle_gamma   90.00
#
_symmetry.space_group_name_H-M   'P 1'
#
loop_
_entity.id
_entity.type
_entity.pdbx_description
1 polymer ?
#
loop_
_entity_poly.entity_id
_entity_poly.type
_entity_poly.pdbx_seq_one_letter_code
_entity_poly.pdbx_strand_id
1 'polypeptide(L)'
;MHVCLVCGKENSTLICENCGFDESSNYYKYPTLSRVPPRTVRKERLLKYGKKEDFENGKNRVLHCTKCGGTDFCIVLPHMEIQCANCRSSPRNIKCIEKSAFDNNRTDNEIKDFGFNLNGSKGFVNNGFNNANDRTVTENLFSECEGWRDIISVSAGSEHIVGLRKNGTVVACGNNNFGQCNTADWSDIAAISAGAFHTVGIRKNGTAVAVGKDTDGQCQVYSWRDITAVSAGKFHTLGLTKSGTVTAVGRKNDNMCNVGLWKKINGISAGTFHSVVLKRPVVYAVGSGHNGECDVYGWKGVSAVSAGEFFTLGLLKNGQVIAAGKNDYCQCNVNGWTQIVGISAGTFVSAGLRKDGLVITTDENLNKSISDWNNIKEVSVGEYCIAGLKNNGTVLTAPVKRYLK
;
A
#
# COMPACT_ATOMS: atom_id res chain seq x y z
N MET A 1 -34.47 -3.28 -2.44
CA MET A 1 -33.81 -4.56 -2.78
C MET A 1 -33.60 -4.60 -4.29
N HIS A 2 -32.58 -5.29 -4.78
CA HIS A 2 -32.31 -5.49 -6.22
C HIS A 2 -31.83 -6.93 -6.46
N VAL A 3 -31.92 -7.43 -7.70
CA VAL A 3 -31.51 -8.80 -8.05
C VAL A 3 -30.10 -8.79 -8.62
N CYS A 4 -29.19 -9.54 -7.98
CA CYS A 4 -27.78 -9.62 -8.33
C CYS A 4 -27.56 -10.06 -9.78
N LEU A 5 -26.85 -9.24 -10.56
CA LEU A 5 -26.54 -9.53 -11.96
C LEU A 5 -25.66 -10.78 -12.17
N VAL A 6 -24.91 -11.20 -11.13
CA VAL A 6 -24.07 -12.41 -11.17
C VAL A 6 -24.82 -13.66 -10.71
N CYS A 7 -25.41 -13.65 -9.51
CA CYS A 7 -25.98 -14.87 -8.90
C CYS A 7 -27.52 -14.96 -8.91
N GLY A 8 -28.24 -13.91 -9.32
CA GLY A 8 -29.70 -13.91 -9.42
C GLY A 8 -30.44 -13.99 -8.07
N LYS A 9 -29.80 -13.59 -6.97
CA LYS A 9 -30.44 -13.45 -5.64
C LYS A 9 -30.78 -11.99 -5.35
N GLU A 10 -31.84 -11.79 -4.58
CA GLU A 10 -32.19 -10.47 -4.05
C GLU A 10 -31.20 -10.04 -2.97
N ASN A 11 -30.76 -8.78 -3.02
CA ASN A 11 -29.93 -8.15 -2.00
C ASN A 11 -30.61 -6.89 -1.43
N SER A 12 -30.35 -6.64 -0.15
CA SER A 12 -30.59 -5.36 0.54
C SER A 12 -29.44 -4.36 0.29
N THR A 13 -28.21 -4.86 0.21
CA THR A 13 -26.94 -4.13 0.08
C THR A 13 -26.39 -4.11 -1.35
N LEU A 14 -25.60 -3.10 -1.69
CA LEU A 14 -24.92 -3.01 -3.00
C LEU A 14 -23.81 -4.07 -3.18
N ILE A 15 -23.18 -4.53 -2.10
CA ILE A 15 -22.37 -5.75 -2.15
C ILE A 15 -23.30 -6.94 -1.95
N CYS A 16 -23.35 -7.84 -2.92
CA CYS A 16 -24.16 -9.06 -2.86
C CYS A 16 -23.63 -10.01 -1.79
N GLU A 17 -24.41 -10.23 -0.72
CA GLU A 17 -24.00 -11.05 0.43
C GLU A 17 -23.73 -12.52 0.04
N ASN A 18 -24.38 -13.01 -1.01
CA ASN A 18 -24.32 -14.41 -1.45
C ASN A 18 -23.16 -14.74 -2.42
N CYS A 19 -22.52 -13.74 -3.05
CA CYS A 19 -21.35 -13.98 -3.92
C CYS A 19 -20.19 -12.97 -3.80
N GLY A 20 -20.34 -11.90 -3.01
CA GLY A 20 -19.31 -10.86 -2.83
C GLY A 20 -19.12 -9.93 -4.02
N PHE A 21 -20.09 -9.87 -4.94
CA PHE A 21 -20.07 -8.99 -6.11
C PHE A 21 -20.51 -7.56 -5.71
N ASP A 22 -19.71 -6.54 -6.05
CA ASP A 22 -19.97 -5.15 -5.68
C ASP A 22 -20.71 -4.36 -6.78
N GLU A 23 -22.03 -4.25 -6.61
CA GLU A 23 -22.98 -3.57 -7.50
C GLU A 23 -23.01 -2.05 -7.26
N SER A 24 -22.19 -1.51 -6.34
CA SER A 24 -22.01 -0.05 -6.18
C SER A 24 -21.06 0.55 -7.21
N SER A 25 -20.21 -0.28 -7.83
CA SER A 25 -19.20 0.18 -8.78
C SER A 25 -19.82 0.62 -10.11
N ASN A 26 -19.35 1.75 -10.65
CA ASN A 26 -19.87 2.31 -11.91
C ASN A 26 -19.31 1.53 -13.12
N TYR A 27 -19.86 0.32 -13.32
CA TYR A 27 -19.40 -0.68 -14.29
C TYR A 27 -19.37 -0.20 -15.75
N TYR A 28 -20.13 0.84 -16.11
CA TYR A 28 -20.08 1.45 -17.44
C TYR A 28 -18.80 2.23 -17.73
N LYS A 29 -17.97 2.50 -16.71
CA LYS A 29 -16.76 3.33 -16.86
C LYS A 29 -15.50 2.69 -16.27
N TYR A 30 -15.60 1.94 -15.16
CA TYR A 30 -14.44 1.28 -14.52
C TYR A 30 -14.84 -0.10 -13.95
N PRO A 31 -14.42 -1.23 -14.56
CA PRO A 31 -14.77 -2.56 -14.08
C PRO A 31 -13.80 -3.03 -12.98
N THR A 32 -14.13 -2.77 -11.72
CA THR A 32 -13.42 -3.38 -10.58
C THR A 32 -13.69 -4.89 -10.54
N LEU A 33 -12.62 -5.67 -10.33
CA LEU A 33 -12.61 -7.13 -10.49
C LEU A 33 -13.20 -7.87 -9.28
N SER A 34 -14.51 -7.72 -9.10
CA SER A 34 -15.30 -8.59 -8.22
C SER A 34 -15.14 -10.06 -8.62
N ARG A 35 -14.63 -10.87 -7.69
CA ARG A 35 -14.30 -12.28 -7.90
C ARG A 35 -15.57 -13.10 -8.15
N VAL A 36 -15.71 -13.74 -9.31
CA VAL A 36 -16.84 -14.64 -9.61
C VAL A 36 -16.40 -16.11 -9.50
N PRO A 37 -16.81 -16.85 -8.44
CA PRO A 37 -16.57 -18.29 -8.35
C PRO A 37 -17.06 -19.08 -9.59
N PRO A 38 -16.37 -20.16 -10.01
CA PRO A 38 -16.83 -21.02 -11.11
C PRO A 38 -18.24 -21.61 -10.90
N ARG A 39 -18.68 -21.72 -9.64
CA ARG A 39 -20.01 -22.24 -9.26
C ARG A 39 -21.12 -21.19 -9.29
N THR A 40 -20.81 -19.90 -9.44
CA THR A 40 -21.80 -18.80 -9.46
C THR A 40 -22.09 -18.26 -10.87
N VAL A 41 -21.34 -18.69 -11.90
CA VAL A 41 -21.75 -18.48 -13.29
C VAL A 41 -22.80 -19.53 -13.66
N ARG A 42 -23.91 -19.12 -14.26
CA ARG A 42 -24.93 -20.05 -14.79
C ARG A 42 -24.31 -21.09 -15.73
N LYS A 43 -24.59 -22.37 -15.46
CA LYS A 43 -24.03 -23.53 -16.19
C LYS A 43 -24.28 -23.43 -17.70
N GLU A 44 -25.46 -22.94 -18.07
CA GLU A 44 -25.91 -22.74 -19.45
C GLU A 44 -25.03 -21.74 -20.22
N ARG A 45 -24.37 -20.80 -19.53
CA ARG A 45 -23.42 -19.86 -20.14
C ARG A 45 -22.03 -20.46 -20.31
N LEU A 46 -21.58 -21.34 -19.40
CA LEU A 46 -20.29 -22.03 -19.50
C LEU A 46 -20.29 -23.07 -20.65
N LEU A 47 -21.42 -23.76 -20.86
CA LEU A 47 -21.62 -24.75 -21.92
C LEU A 47 -21.48 -24.20 -23.36
N LYS A 48 -21.42 -22.88 -23.55
CA LYS A 48 -21.11 -22.25 -24.84
C LYS A 48 -19.61 -22.30 -25.21
N TYR A 49 -18.73 -22.60 -24.24
CA TYR A 49 -17.29 -22.41 -24.37
C TYR A 49 -16.43 -23.67 -24.11
N GLY A 50 -17.03 -24.82 -23.77
CA GLY A 50 -16.36 -26.11 -23.56
C GLY A 50 -17.35 -27.27 -23.62
N LYS A 51 -16.90 -28.53 -23.51
CA LYS A 51 -17.80 -29.69 -23.53
C LYS A 51 -18.61 -29.79 -22.25
N LYS A 52 -19.77 -30.43 -22.33
CA LYS A 52 -20.63 -30.71 -21.17
C LYS A 52 -19.89 -31.49 -20.07
N GLU A 53 -19.09 -32.49 -20.46
CA GLU A 53 -18.25 -33.26 -19.53
C GLU A 53 -17.22 -32.42 -18.74
N ASP A 54 -16.69 -31.32 -19.32
CA ASP A 54 -15.65 -30.49 -18.69
C ASP A 54 -16.14 -29.78 -17.42
N PHE A 55 -17.46 -29.57 -17.32
CA PHE A 55 -18.12 -28.80 -16.25
C PHE A 55 -19.01 -29.63 -15.32
N GLU A 56 -19.25 -30.92 -15.60
CA GLU A 56 -20.28 -31.71 -14.89
C GLU A 56 -19.78 -32.59 -13.73
N ASN A 57 -18.46 -32.83 -13.57
CA ASN A 57 -17.95 -33.75 -12.56
C ASN A 57 -16.80 -33.20 -11.68
N GLY A 58 -16.92 -33.44 -10.37
CA GLY A 58 -15.82 -33.38 -9.39
C GLY A 58 -15.78 -32.12 -8.51
N LYS A 59 -15.69 -32.31 -7.18
CA LYS A 59 -15.53 -31.21 -6.19
C LYS A 59 -14.16 -30.50 -6.26
N ASN A 60 -13.19 -31.07 -6.98
CA ASN A 60 -11.76 -30.72 -6.95
C ASN A 60 -11.19 -30.26 -8.32
N ARG A 61 -11.98 -29.59 -9.16
CA ARG A 61 -11.49 -29.01 -10.43
C ARG A 61 -11.44 -27.48 -10.42
N VAL A 62 -10.50 -26.92 -11.19
CA VAL A 62 -10.19 -25.49 -11.26
C VAL A 62 -10.12 -25.05 -12.72
N LEU A 63 -10.64 -23.86 -13.04
CA LEU A 63 -10.45 -23.26 -14.36
C LEU A 63 -8.99 -22.82 -14.54
N HIS A 64 -8.44 -23.01 -15.72
CA HIS A 64 -7.02 -22.81 -16.05
C HIS A 64 -6.86 -22.30 -17.49
N CYS A 65 -6.07 -21.25 -17.66
CA CYS A 65 -5.76 -20.65 -18.95
C CYS A 65 -4.57 -21.35 -19.62
N THR A 66 -4.81 -22.11 -20.68
CA THR A 66 -3.77 -22.84 -21.42
C THR A 66 -2.74 -21.94 -22.11
N LYS A 67 -2.99 -20.62 -22.20
CA LYS A 67 -2.04 -19.64 -22.76
C LYS A 67 -1.04 -19.10 -21.73
N CYS A 68 -1.34 -19.12 -20.43
CA CYS A 68 -0.48 -18.49 -19.41
C CYS A 68 -0.47 -19.16 -18.03
N GLY A 69 -1.09 -20.33 -17.87
CA GLY A 69 -1.20 -21.05 -16.61
C GLY A 69 -2.19 -20.46 -15.59
N GLY A 70 -2.66 -19.23 -15.79
CA GLY A 70 -3.49 -18.47 -14.84
C GLY A 70 -4.85 -19.12 -14.54
N THR A 71 -5.28 -19.04 -13.29
CA THR A 71 -6.53 -19.64 -12.77
C THR A 71 -7.63 -18.61 -12.46
N ASP A 72 -7.41 -17.36 -12.85
CA ASP A 72 -8.28 -16.23 -12.55
C ASP A 72 -8.86 -15.62 -13.83
N PHE A 73 -10.16 -15.30 -13.80
CA PHE A 73 -10.96 -14.97 -14.97
C PHE A 73 -11.87 -13.78 -14.69
N CYS A 74 -12.08 -12.94 -15.71
CA CYS A 74 -12.92 -11.75 -15.65
C CYS A 74 -14.07 -11.84 -16.67
N ILE A 75 -15.20 -11.19 -16.38
CA ILE A 75 -16.35 -11.10 -17.29
C ILE A 75 -16.31 -9.74 -18.00
N VAL A 76 -16.38 -9.76 -19.33
CA VAL A 76 -16.34 -8.57 -20.19
C VAL A 76 -17.75 -8.23 -20.67
N LEU A 77 -18.23 -7.05 -20.27
CA LEU A 77 -19.48 -6.45 -20.74
C LEU A 77 -19.29 -5.78 -22.13
N PRO A 78 -20.35 -5.59 -22.93
CA PRO A 78 -21.75 -5.95 -22.64
C PRO A 78 -22.09 -7.43 -22.87
N HIS A 79 -21.24 -8.18 -23.57
CA HIS A 79 -21.56 -9.54 -24.04
C HIS A 79 -21.41 -10.66 -22.99
N MET A 80 -20.97 -10.33 -21.77
CA MET A 80 -20.73 -11.27 -20.66
C MET A 80 -19.70 -12.38 -20.99
N GLU A 81 -18.67 -12.06 -21.77
CA GLU A 81 -17.64 -13.02 -22.18
C GLU A 81 -16.61 -13.24 -21.07
N ILE A 82 -16.26 -14.50 -20.79
CA ILE A 82 -15.24 -14.85 -19.79
C ILE A 82 -13.86 -14.83 -20.44
N GLN A 83 -12.94 -13.99 -19.94
CA GLN A 83 -11.55 -13.94 -20.40
C GLN A 83 -10.58 -14.30 -19.26
N CYS A 84 -9.38 -14.75 -19.60
CA CYS A 84 -8.30 -14.89 -18.61
C CYS A 84 -7.87 -13.52 -18.09
N ALA A 85 -7.89 -13.31 -16.76
CA ALA A 85 -7.51 -12.03 -16.16
C ALA A 85 -6.03 -11.68 -16.45
N ASN A 86 -5.12 -12.67 -16.33
CA ASN A 86 -3.68 -12.48 -16.53
C ASN A 86 -3.25 -12.10 -17.96
N CYS A 87 -3.95 -12.54 -19.01
CA CYS A 87 -3.45 -12.38 -20.39
C CYS A 87 -4.53 -12.01 -21.42
N ARG A 88 -5.73 -11.65 -20.94
CA ARG A 88 -6.91 -11.24 -21.74
C ARG A 88 -7.27 -12.20 -22.88
N SER A 89 -6.86 -13.47 -22.78
CA SER A 89 -7.10 -14.45 -23.84
C SER A 89 -8.57 -14.84 -23.91
N SER A 90 -9.06 -14.98 -25.15
CA SER A 90 -10.41 -15.47 -25.47
C SER A 90 -10.78 -16.74 -24.70
N PRO A 91 -12.06 -16.94 -24.32
CA PRO A 91 -12.54 -18.09 -23.55
C PRO A 91 -12.15 -19.47 -24.12
N ARG A 92 -11.85 -19.56 -25.43
CA ARG A 92 -11.31 -20.78 -26.08
C ARG A 92 -9.99 -21.31 -25.47
N ASN A 93 -9.30 -20.50 -24.65
CA ASN A 93 -8.06 -20.86 -23.95
C ASN A 93 -8.31 -21.33 -22.51
N ILE A 94 -9.57 -21.50 -22.09
CA ILE A 94 -9.93 -21.91 -20.73
C ILE A 94 -10.22 -23.41 -20.72
N LYS A 95 -9.58 -24.16 -19.83
CA LYS A 95 -9.86 -25.58 -19.56
C LYS A 95 -10.09 -25.80 -18.06
N CYS A 96 -10.65 -26.95 -17.72
CA CYS A 96 -10.85 -27.40 -16.34
C CYS A 96 -9.77 -28.45 -16.00
N ILE A 97 -9.01 -28.27 -14.91
CA ILE A 97 -7.94 -29.19 -14.47
C ILE A 97 -8.12 -29.60 -13.01
N GLU A 98 -7.48 -30.70 -12.59
CA GLU A 98 -7.63 -31.24 -11.24
C GLU A 98 -6.68 -30.57 -10.23
N LYS A 99 -7.19 -30.27 -9.03
CA LYS A 99 -6.48 -29.48 -8.00
C LYS A 99 -5.19 -30.13 -7.48
N SER A 100 -5.08 -31.46 -7.55
CA SER A 100 -3.94 -32.24 -7.08
C SER A 100 -2.60 -31.85 -7.73
N ALA A 101 -2.62 -31.20 -8.90
CA ALA A 101 -1.42 -30.75 -9.60
C ALA A 101 -0.72 -29.52 -8.97
N PHE A 102 -1.22 -28.95 -7.86
CA PHE A 102 -0.79 -27.62 -7.39
C PHE A 102 -0.18 -27.56 -5.96
N ASP A 103 -0.47 -28.51 -5.07
CA ASP A 103 -0.25 -28.32 -3.62
C ASP A 103 1.12 -28.84 -3.09
N ASN A 104 1.96 -29.46 -3.94
CA ASN A 104 3.23 -30.09 -3.51
C ASN A 104 4.44 -29.12 -3.44
N ASN A 105 4.48 -28.25 -2.41
CA ASN A 105 5.67 -27.94 -1.59
C ASN A 105 5.55 -26.60 -0.82
N ARG A 106 5.49 -26.68 0.52
CA ARG A 106 6.38 -25.98 1.48
C ARG A 106 5.90 -26.20 2.92
N THR A 107 6.82 -26.60 3.79
CA THR A 107 6.65 -26.50 5.25
C THR A 107 6.93 -25.06 5.68
N ASP A 108 6.02 -24.45 6.46
CA ASP A 108 6.30 -23.16 7.11
C ASP A 108 7.25 -23.39 8.29
N ASN A 109 8.41 -22.73 8.25
CA ASN A 109 9.32 -22.55 9.39
C ASN A 109 9.59 -21.05 9.58
N GLU A 110 10.00 -20.69 10.80
CA GLU A 110 9.95 -19.34 11.35
C GLU A 110 10.63 -18.24 10.51
N ILE A 111 9.90 -17.15 10.26
CA ILE A 111 10.47 -15.86 9.82
C ILE A 111 9.79 -14.77 10.65
N LYS A 112 10.59 -13.98 11.38
CA LYS A 112 10.12 -12.87 12.22
C LYS A 112 9.62 -11.70 11.36
N ASP A 113 8.69 -10.92 11.92
CA ASP A 113 7.97 -9.88 11.18
C ASP A 113 8.87 -8.75 10.66
N PHE A 114 8.70 -8.42 9.37
CA PHE A 114 9.23 -7.21 8.75
C PHE A 114 8.12 -6.53 7.95
N GLY A 115 7.98 -5.22 8.16
CA GLY A 115 6.88 -4.40 7.67
C GLY A 115 6.02 -3.86 8.81
N PHE A 116 5.62 -2.58 8.69
CA PHE A 116 4.77 -1.81 9.60
C PHE A 116 5.43 -1.42 10.92
N ASN A 117 5.05 -0.24 11.43
CA ASN A 117 5.79 0.49 12.46
C ASN A 117 5.49 -0.08 13.86
N LEU A 118 6.11 -1.21 14.19
CA LEU A 118 5.93 -1.95 15.45
C LEU A 118 7.28 -2.16 16.14
N ASN A 119 7.41 -1.61 17.35
CA ASN A 119 8.53 -1.82 18.28
C ASN A 119 9.95 -1.52 17.75
N GLY A 120 10.39 -0.26 17.86
CA GLY A 120 11.83 0.03 17.93
C GLY A 120 12.37 1.21 17.13
N SER A 121 11.55 2.18 16.73
CA SER A 121 11.98 3.23 15.79
C SER A 121 11.63 4.67 16.30
N LYS A 122 12.63 5.58 16.43
CA LYS A 122 12.65 6.89 17.18
C LYS A 122 13.37 8.10 16.43
N GLY A 123 13.59 9.36 16.91
CA GLY A 123 14.06 10.54 16.07
C GLY A 123 14.03 12.08 16.51
N PHE A 124 13.75 13.05 15.60
CA PHE A 124 13.38 14.51 15.74
C PHE A 124 14.37 15.66 16.22
N VAL A 125 14.41 16.85 15.54
CA VAL A 125 14.51 18.34 15.93
C VAL A 125 15.41 19.25 15.00
N ASN A 126 15.10 20.31 14.19
CA ASN A 126 14.03 21.31 13.82
C ASN A 126 14.46 22.08 12.49
N ASN A 127 13.80 23.05 11.78
CA ASN A 127 12.41 23.39 11.31
C ASN A 127 12.30 24.86 10.67
N GLY A 128 12.15 25.12 9.34
CA GLY A 128 11.80 26.50 8.81
C GLY A 128 11.76 26.92 7.28
N PHE A 129 10.63 27.54 6.84
CA PHE A 129 10.34 28.54 5.74
C PHE A 129 10.40 28.28 4.18
N ASN A 130 9.27 28.61 3.54
CA ASN A 130 9.01 29.31 2.23
C ASN A 130 9.21 28.69 0.80
N ASN A 131 8.06 28.70 0.07
CA ASN A 131 7.83 28.89 -1.39
C ASN A 131 8.39 27.87 -2.42
N ALA A 132 7.50 27.04 -2.98
CA ALA A 132 7.79 25.86 -3.82
C ALA A 132 8.19 26.14 -5.29
N ASN A 133 8.94 27.22 -5.57
CA ASN A 133 9.41 27.56 -6.93
C ASN A 133 10.91 27.84 -7.06
N ASP A 134 11.68 27.90 -5.96
CA ASP A 134 13.14 28.09 -6.02
C ASP A 134 13.90 26.77 -5.83
N ARG A 135 15.00 26.59 -6.59
CA ARG A 135 15.86 25.40 -6.57
C ARG A 135 16.70 25.30 -5.29
N THR A 136 16.89 26.41 -4.59
CA THR A 136 17.61 26.47 -3.29
C THR A 136 16.87 25.72 -2.17
N VAL A 137 15.52 25.69 -2.21
CA VAL A 137 14.66 25.19 -1.11
C VAL A 137 14.93 23.73 -0.78
N THR A 138 15.28 22.91 -1.79
CA THR A 138 15.61 21.50 -1.53
C THR A 138 16.85 21.30 -0.67
N GLU A 139 17.84 22.19 -0.71
CA GLU A 139 19.13 21.97 -0.04
C GLU A 139 19.08 22.35 1.46
N ASN A 140 18.22 23.31 1.82
CA ASN A 140 17.98 23.68 3.23
C ASN A 140 17.19 22.60 4.01
N LEU A 141 16.45 21.74 3.31
CA LEU A 141 15.76 20.59 3.90
C LEU A 141 16.71 19.53 4.48
N PHE A 142 18.03 19.67 4.33
CA PHE A 142 19.02 18.69 4.81
C PHE A 142 19.74 19.17 6.07
N SER A 143 20.12 20.44 6.16
CA SER A 143 20.82 21.01 7.31
C SER A 143 19.99 20.98 8.60
N GLU A 144 18.67 21.19 8.50
CA GLU A 144 17.71 21.03 9.62
C GLU A 144 17.75 19.63 10.25
N CYS A 145 18.02 18.61 9.43
CA CYS A 145 17.86 17.21 9.82
C CYS A 145 19.20 16.54 10.22
N GLU A 146 20.35 17.22 10.00
CA GLU A 146 21.68 16.81 10.48
C GLU A 146 21.88 16.95 12.00
N GLY A 147 21.17 17.90 12.64
CA GLY A 147 21.26 18.16 14.09
C GLY A 147 20.66 17.04 14.98
N TRP A 148 20.03 16.05 14.36
CA TRP A 148 19.19 15.04 15.00
C TRP A 148 20.02 13.97 15.73
N ARG A 149 19.63 13.63 16.98
CA ARG A 149 20.30 12.62 17.83
C ARG A 149 19.26 11.68 18.46
N ASP A 150 19.66 10.45 18.78
CA ASP A 150 18.79 9.42 19.38
C ASP A 150 17.60 8.99 18.51
N ILE A 151 17.89 8.86 17.20
CA ILE A 151 16.97 8.48 16.13
C ILE A 151 17.02 6.97 15.91
N ILE A 152 15.87 6.28 15.83
CA ILE A 152 15.75 4.91 15.32
C ILE A 152 14.61 4.65 14.28
N SER A 153 13.83 5.66 13.82
CA SER A 153 12.80 5.72 12.73
C SER A 153 12.92 6.98 11.87
N VAL A 154 12.44 6.93 10.62
CA VAL A 154 12.06 8.13 9.85
C VAL A 154 10.79 7.90 9.01
N SER A 155 10.02 8.96 8.78
CA SER A 155 8.86 8.99 7.89
C SER A 155 8.84 10.30 7.11
N ALA A 156 8.71 10.23 5.78
CA ALA A 156 8.71 11.38 4.89
C ALA A 156 7.29 11.65 4.36
N GLY A 157 6.81 12.88 4.54
CA GLY A 157 5.60 13.40 3.92
C GLY A 157 5.89 14.05 2.56
N SER A 158 5.00 14.91 2.05
CA SER A 158 5.26 15.57 0.76
C SER A 158 6.51 16.47 0.82
N GLU A 159 6.56 17.35 1.82
CA GLU A 159 7.57 18.40 1.99
C GLU A 159 8.09 18.50 3.44
N HIS A 160 7.89 17.46 4.27
CA HIS A 160 8.33 17.43 5.67
C HIS A 160 8.79 16.03 6.09
N ILE A 161 9.70 15.94 7.07
CA ILE A 161 10.30 14.67 7.53
C ILE A 161 10.21 14.55 9.05
N VAL A 162 9.91 13.33 9.50
CA VAL A 162 9.46 12.94 10.84
C VAL A 162 10.26 11.69 11.32
N GLY A 163 10.35 11.39 12.63
CA GLY A 163 11.10 10.25 13.21
C GLY A 163 11.16 10.36 14.74
N LEU A 164 10.83 9.36 15.58
CA LEU A 164 10.28 9.45 16.98
C LEU A 164 11.15 9.55 18.31
N ARG A 165 11.90 10.61 18.74
CA ARG A 165 13.09 10.57 19.71
C ARG A 165 13.17 9.50 20.83
N LYS A 166 14.34 8.89 21.13
CA LYS A 166 14.51 7.67 21.99
C LYS A 166 13.74 7.65 23.32
N ASN A 167 13.60 8.79 23.99
CA ASN A 167 12.70 9.04 25.13
C ASN A 167 11.20 8.90 24.77
N GLY A 168 10.75 9.62 23.75
CA GLY A 168 9.41 9.65 23.16
C GLY A 168 8.95 11.03 22.65
N THR A 169 9.87 11.99 22.42
CA THR A 169 9.60 13.43 22.16
C THR A 169 9.89 13.88 20.71
N VAL A 170 9.42 15.06 20.25
CA VAL A 170 9.01 15.23 18.84
C VAL A 170 9.24 16.60 18.11
N VAL A 171 9.29 16.59 16.75
CA VAL A 171 9.23 17.74 15.78
C VAL A 171 8.67 17.30 14.38
N ALA A 172 8.79 18.10 13.32
CA ALA A 172 9.22 17.67 11.97
C ALA A 172 10.31 18.66 11.44
N CYS A 173 11.08 18.32 10.39
CA CYS A 173 11.82 19.30 9.55
C CYS A 173 11.04 19.57 8.25
N GLY A 174 11.18 20.75 7.65
CA GLY A 174 10.50 21.14 6.40
C GLY A 174 9.16 21.90 6.54
N ASN A 175 8.31 21.84 5.51
CA ASN A 175 7.12 22.68 5.35
C ASN A 175 6.10 22.51 6.49
N ASN A 176 5.71 23.62 7.12
CA ASN A 176 4.76 23.68 8.24
C ASN A 176 3.49 24.54 7.95
N ASN A 177 3.16 24.83 6.69
CA ASN A 177 2.07 25.76 6.31
C ASN A 177 0.67 25.36 6.82
N PHE A 178 0.47 24.11 7.26
CA PHE A 178 -0.78 23.63 7.86
C PHE A 178 -0.60 23.18 9.33
N GLY A 179 0.57 23.38 9.93
CA GLY A 179 0.89 22.89 11.28
C GLY A 179 1.35 21.43 11.33
N GLN A 180 1.73 20.81 10.21
CA GLN A 180 2.15 19.41 10.15
C GLN A 180 3.43 19.10 10.95
N CYS A 181 4.22 20.12 11.28
CA CYS A 181 5.40 20.03 12.13
C CYS A 181 5.12 20.35 13.61
N ASN A 182 3.92 20.84 13.97
CA ASN A 182 3.55 21.36 15.31
C ASN A 182 3.40 20.26 16.35
N THR A 183 4.52 19.69 16.76
CA THR A 183 4.53 18.37 17.39
C THR A 183 5.42 18.33 18.66
N ALA A 184 6.01 19.46 19.06
CA ALA A 184 6.90 19.59 20.22
C ALA A 184 6.32 19.04 21.54
N ASP A 185 5.02 19.25 21.77
CA ASP A 185 4.32 18.80 22.99
C ASP A 185 4.05 17.28 23.03
N TRP A 186 4.38 16.54 21.97
CA TRP A 186 4.14 15.10 21.91
C TRP A 186 5.15 14.35 22.79
N SER A 187 4.60 13.50 23.64
CA SER A 187 5.32 12.67 24.60
C SER A 187 4.73 11.25 24.62
N ASP A 188 5.53 10.30 25.12
CA ASP A 188 5.20 8.87 25.15
C ASP A 188 4.74 8.27 23.81
N ILE A 189 5.21 8.82 22.69
CA ILE A 189 4.94 8.27 21.36
C ILE A 189 5.73 6.94 21.16
N ALA A 190 5.17 6.01 20.40
CA ALA A 190 5.59 4.62 20.19
C ALA A 190 5.69 4.20 18.70
N ALA A 191 4.92 4.84 17.81
CA ALA A 191 5.05 4.74 16.34
C ALA A 191 4.53 6.02 15.66
N ILE A 192 4.85 6.21 14.37
CA ILE A 192 4.61 7.44 13.59
C ILE A 192 4.25 7.16 12.12
N SER A 193 3.60 8.14 11.48
CA SER A 193 3.53 8.31 10.02
C SER A 193 3.38 9.78 9.67
N ALA A 194 4.20 10.29 8.75
CA ALA A 194 3.89 11.49 7.99
C ALA A 194 2.94 11.12 6.83
N GLY A 195 1.99 12.00 6.52
CA GLY A 195 1.21 12.02 5.29
C GLY A 195 1.66 13.18 4.40
N ALA A 196 0.85 13.60 3.43
CA ALA A 196 1.25 14.74 2.58
C ALA A 196 1.33 16.06 3.37
N PHE A 197 0.29 16.35 4.15
CA PHE A 197 0.05 17.65 4.80
C PHE A 197 -0.27 17.53 6.30
N HIS A 198 -0.03 16.36 6.90
CA HIS A 198 -0.30 16.07 8.31
C HIS A 198 0.63 14.98 8.85
N THR A 199 0.87 15.00 10.16
CA THR A 199 1.67 14.01 10.89
C THR A 199 0.80 13.29 11.91
N VAL A 200 1.01 11.98 12.07
CA VAL A 200 0.25 11.11 12.98
C VAL A 200 1.20 10.32 13.88
N GLY A 201 0.87 10.20 15.17
CA GLY A 201 1.63 9.43 16.15
C GLY A 201 0.74 8.54 17.02
N ILE A 202 1.25 7.35 17.38
CA ILE A 202 0.64 6.46 18.39
C ILE A 202 1.37 6.65 19.70
N ARG A 203 0.67 6.80 20.83
CA ARG A 203 1.25 6.73 22.18
C ARG A 203 1.43 5.28 22.65
N LYS A 204 2.38 5.05 23.56
CA LYS A 204 2.65 3.75 24.24
C LYS A 204 1.39 3.10 24.84
N ASN A 205 0.37 3.90 25.18
CA ASN A 205 -0.93 3.41 25.69
C ASN A 205 -1.94 2.99 24.61
N GLY A 206 -1.61 3.08 23.32
CA GLY A 206 -2.49 2.74 22.19
C GLY A 206 -3.50 3.83 21.78
N THR A 207 -3.38 5.05 22.31
CA THR A 207 -4.10 6.24 21.79
C THR A 207 -3.33 6.88 20.64
N ALA A 208 -4.00 7.67 19.79
CA ALA A 208 -3.38 8.38 18.68
C ALA A 208 -3.40 9.92 18.87
N VAL A 209 -2.53 10.60 18.15
CA VAL A 209 -2.49 12.07 17.94
C VAL A 209 -2.22 12.36 16.48
N ALA A 210 -2.70 13.52 16.01
CA ALA A 210 -2.36 14.04 14.69
C ALA A 210 -2.33 15.57 14.71
N VAL A 211 -1.52 16.17 13.85
CA VAL A 211 -1.48 17.62 13.59
C VAL A 211 -1.21 17.88 12.10
N GLY A 212 -1.56 19.08 11.64
CA GLY A 212 -1.50 19.45 10.23
C GLY A 212 -2.88 19.72 9.64
N LYS A 213 -2.96 19.65 8.32
CA LYS A 213 -4.19 19.90 7.55
C LYS A 213 -5.28 18.89 7.91
N ASP A 214 -6.44 19.39 8.31
CA ASP A 214 -7.61 18.57 8.69
C ASP A 214 -8.87 18.87 7.86
N THR A 215 -8.72 19.47 6.68
CA THR A 215 -9.85 19.88 5.81
C THR A 215 -10.73 18.72 5.33
N ASP A 216 -10.20 17.50 5.35
CA ASP A 216 -10.91 16.27 4.99
C ASP A 216 -11.23 15.42 6.24
N GLY A 217 -10.84 15.85 7.44
CA GLY A 217 -10.92 15.08 8.68
C GLY A 217 -9.79 14.08 8.89
N GLN A 218 -8.64 14.22 8.20
CA GLN A 218 -7.53 13.27 8.25
C GLN A 218 -6.77 13.22 9.60
N CYS A 219 -6.94 14.23 10.46
CA CYS A 219 -6.37 14.30 11.81
C CYS A 219 -7.34 13.88 12.93
N GLN A 220 -8.57 13.48 12.60
CA GLN A 220 -9.67 13.20 13.56
C GLN A 220 -9.51 11.87 14.35
N VAL A 221 -8.30 11.59 14.86
CA VAL A 221 -7.90 10.31 15.50
C VAL A 221 -8.13 10.25 17.02
N TYR A 222 -8.68 11.30 17.63
CA TYR A 222 -8.86 11.46 19.09
C TYR A 222 -9.68 10.34 19.76
N SER A 223 -10.60 9.71 19.02
CA SER A 223 -11.44 8.60 19.48
C SER A 223 -10.72 7.24 19.46
N TRP A 224 -9.56 7.13 18.79
CA TRP A 224 -8.89 5.86 18.54
C TRP A 224 -8.25 5.27 19.81
N ARG A 225 -8.41 3.97 19.99
CA ARG A 225 -7.90 3.17 21.12
C ARG A 225 -7.30 1.86 20.60
N ASP A 226 -6.39 1.29 21.38
CA ASP A 226 -5.70 0.03 21.07
C ASP A 226 -5.05 -0.01 19.67
N ILE A 227 -4.59 1.14 19.18
CA ILE A 227 -3.86 1.23 17.90
C ILE A 227 -2.43 0.73 18.08
N THR A 228 -1.95 -0.06 17.13
CA THR A 228 -0.60 -0.64 17.11
C THR A 228 0.25 -0.11 15.95
N ALA A 229 -0.35 0.14 14.79
CA ALA A 229 0.31 0.79 13.65
C ALA A 229 -0.60 1.86 13.02
N VAL A 230 0.01 2.90 12.45
CA VAL A 230 -0.67 3.95 11.66
C VAL A 230 -0.03 4.06 10.28
N SER A 231 -0.79 4.55 9.31
CA SER A 231 -0.25 5.00 8.02
C SER A 231 -1.07 6.19 7.53
N ALA A 232 -0.40 7.28 7.17
CA ALA A 232 -1.00 8.53 6.74
C ALA A 232 -0.76 8.76 5.24
N GLY A 233 -1.84 9.01 4.50
CA GLY A 233 -1.81 9.29 3.07
C GLY A 233 -1.86 10.79 2.77
N LYS A 234 -2.35 11.18 1.59
CA LYS A 234 -2.52 12.60 1.21
C LYS A 234 -3.81 13.21 1.79
N PHE A 235 -4.86 12.39 1.95
CA PHE A 235 -6.21 12.82 2.34
C PHE A 235 -6.88 11.95 3.41
N HIS A 236 -6.18 10.92 3.93
CA HIS A 236 -6.71 10.00 4.92
C HIS A 236 -5.62 9.43 5.84
N THR A 237 -6.04 8.85 6.96
CA THR A 237 -5.19 8.14 7.92
C THR A 237 -5.81 6.80 8.25
N LEU A 238 -5.01 5.74 8.21
CA LEU A 238 -5.34 4.40 8.68
C LEU A 238 -4.76 4.13 10.07
N GLY A 239 -5.49 3.37 10.88
CA GLY A 239 -5.03 2.79 12.14
C GLY A 239 -5.33 1.30 12.22
N LEU A 240 -4.32 0.49 12.55
CA LEU A 240 -4.44 -0.95 12.81
C LEU A 240 -4.61 -1.16 14.32
N THR A 241 -5.62 -1.93 14.73
CA THR A 241 -5.86 -2.24 16.16
C THR A 241 -5.12 -3.50 16.61
N LYS A 242 -4.93 -3.66 17.94
CA LYS A 242 -4.46 -4.91 18.57
C LYS A 242 -5.28 -6.14 18.17
N SER A 243 -6.55 -5.97 17.79
CA SER A 243 -7.44 -7.05 17.35
C SER A 243 -7.30 -7.43 15.86
N GLY A 244 -6.41 -6.75 15.12
CA GLY A 244 -6.23 -6.96 13.68
C GLY A 244 -7.39 -6.45 12.84
N THR A 245 -8.10 -5.42 13.31
CA THR A 245 -9.07 -4.63 12.53
C THR A 245 -8.48 -3.29 12.13
N VAL A 246 -9.03 -2.65 11.09
CA VAL A 246 -8.56 -1.35 10.59
C VAL A 246 -9.63 -0.28 10.79
N THR A 247 -9.22 0.90 11.23
CA THR A 247 -10.01 2.14 11.29
C THR A 247 -9.44 3.17 10.31
N ALA A 248 -10.26 4.09 9.83
CA ALA A 248 -9.87 5.15 8.91
C ALA A 248 -10.56 6.48 9.23
N VAL A 249 -9.85 7.59 9.03
CA VAL A 249 -10.41 8.96 9.05
C VAL A 249 -9.85 9.77 7.88
N GLY A 250 -10.55 10.81 7.44
CA GLY A 250 -10.24 11.59 6.24
C GLY A 250 -11.31 11.48 5.15
N ARG A 251 -10.90 11.75 3.91
CA ARG A 251 -11.79 11.86 2.75
C ARG A 251 -12.56 10.55 2.50
N LYS A 252 -13.88 10.69 2.32
CA LYS A 252 -14.82 9.57 2.17
C LYS A 252 -15.21 9.28 0.71
N ASN A 253 -15.15 10.31 -0.15
CA ASN A 253 -15.76 10.29 -1.50
C ASN A 253 -15.22 9.19 -2.41
N ASP A 254 -13.93 8.86 -2.29
CA ASP A 254 -13.24 7.93 -3.20
C ASP A 254 -13.15 6.49 -2.62
N ASN A 255 -14.00 6.14 -1.65
CA ASN A 255 -14.00 4.85 -0.93
C ASN A 255 -12.71 4.47 -0.18
N MET A 256 -11.67 5.31 -0.18
CA MET A 256 -10.37 5.04 0.49
C MET A 256 -10.49 4.73 2.00
N CYS A 257 -11.54 5.23 2.67
CA CYS A 257 -11.82 4.95 4.09
C CYS A 257 -12.71 3.71 4.33
N ASN A 258 -13.10 2.94 3.29
CA ASN A 258 -14.02 1.79 3.41
C ASN A 258 -13.31 0.51 3.91
N VAL A 259 -12.78 0.58 5.13
CA VAL A 259 -11.90 -0.44 5.72
C VAL A 259 -12.56 -1.34 6.77
N GLY A 260 -13.79 -0.99 7.22
CA GLY A 260 -14.41 -1.57 8.43
C GLY A 260 -14.74 -3.07 8.38
N LEU A 261 -14.75 -3.69 7.18
CA LEU A 261 -14.94 -5.13 7.01
C LEU A 261 -13.63 -5.94 7.18
N TRP A 262 -12.48 -5.27 7.23
CA TRP A 262 -11.18 -5.91 7.30
C TRP A 262 -10.84 -6.42 8.71
N LYS A 263 -10.60 -7.73 8.80
CA LYS A 263 -10.31 -8.48 10.05
C LYS A 263 -9.16 -9.45 9.86
N LYS A 264 -8.33 -9.63 10.89
CA LYS A 264 -7.06 -10.37 10.90
C LYS A 264 -6.01 -9.76 9.94
N ILE A 265 -5.89 -8.44 9.97
CA ILE A 265 -4.90 -7.68 9.18
C ILE A 265 -3.54 -7.70 9.89
N ASN A 266 -2.47 -7.87 9.11
CA ASN A 266 -1.07 -7.85 9.56
C ASN A 266 -0.35 -6.54 9.22
N GLY A 267 -0.93 -5.72 8.33
CA GLY A 267 -0.26 -4.53 7.79
C GLY A 267 -1.19 -3.59 7.04
N ILE A 268 -0.85 -2.30 7.08
CA ILE A 268 -1.64 -1.19 6.50
C ILE A 268 -0.71 -0.22 5.77
N SER A 269 -1.12 0.31 4.62
CA SER A 269 -0.47 1.44 3.96
C SER A 269 -1.52 2.35 3.31
N ALA A 270 -1.47 3.64 3.64
CA ALA A 270 -2.25 4.69 3.00
C ALA A 270 -1.43 5.35 1.90
N GLY A 271 -1.95 5.39 0.68
CA GLY A 271 -1.41 6.17 -0.44
C GLY A 271 -2.12 7.53 -0.58
N THR A 272 -2.02 8.18 -1.73
CA THR A 272 -2.80 9.42 -1.97
C THR A 272 -4.29 9.14 -2.06
N PHE A 273 -4.69 8.26 -3.00
CA PHE A 273 -6.09 8.02 -3.36
C PHE A 273 -6.60 6.62 -2.97
N HIS A 274 -5.75 5.79 -2.36
CA HIS A 274 -6.05 4.39 -2.08
C HIS A 274 -5.41 3.90 -0.77
N SER A 275 -5.95 2.81 -0.24
CA SER A 275 -5.58 2.15 1.02
C SER A 275 -5.31 0.67 0.75
N VAL A 276 -4.15 0.17 1.18
CA VAL A 276 -3.69 -1.20 0.93
C VAL A 276 -3.47 -1.92 2.26
N VAL A 277 -3.87 -3.19 2.35
CA VAL A 277 -3.65 -4.01 3.55
C VAL A 277 -3.11 -5.39 3.23
N LEU A 278 -2.23 -5.87 4.11
CA LEU A 278 -1.71 -7.22 4.10
C LEU A 278 -2.49 -8.08 5.11
N LYS A 279 -3.15 -9.13 4.60
CA LYS A 279 -3.81 -10.19 5.37
C LYS A 279 -3.20 -11.51 4.93
N ARG A 280 -2.09 -11.89 5.58
CA ARG A 280 -1.14 -12.87 5.02
C ARG A 280 -1.82 -14.17 4.58
N PRO A 281 -1.50 -14.71 3.38
CA PRO A 281 -0.53 -14.23 2.40
C PRO A 281 -1.12 -13.25 1.35
N VAL A 282 -2.34 -12.75 1.55
CA VAL A 282 -3.14 -11.99 0.56
C VAL A 282 -3.03 -10.48 0.78
N VAL A 283 -3.01 -9.71 -0.31
CA VAL A 283 -3.12 -8.25 -0.29
C VAL A 283 -4.52 -7.82 -0.76
N TYR A 284 -5.07 -6.79 -0.14
CA TYR A 284 -6.32 -6.13 -0.54
C TYR A 284 -6.08 -4.63 -0.70
N ALA A 285 -6.81 -3.97 -1.59
CA ALA A 285 -6.79 -2.52 -1.75
C ALA A 285 -8.21 -1.95 -1.96
N VAL A 286 -8.45 -0.72 -1.53
CA VAL A 286 -9.66 0.08 -1.80
C VAL A 286 -9.29 1.54 -2.07
N GLY A 287 -10.06 2.24 -2.89
CA GLY A 287 -9.81 3.64 -3.24
C GLY A 287 -10.08 3.92 -4.73
N SER A 288 -9.37 4.91 -5.27
CA SER A 288 -9.14 5.00 -6.71
C SER A 288 -8.50 3.72 -7.25
N GLY A 289 -8.93 3.30 -8.44
CA GLY A 289 -8.30 2.24 -9.24
C GLY A 289 -8.09 2.67 -10.69
N HIS A 290 -8.14 3.97 -10.99
CA HIS A 290 -8.15 4.50 -12.36
C HIS A 290 -6.86 4.24 -13.16
N ASN A 291 -5.76 3.90 -12.48
CA ASN A 291 -4.44 3.65 -13.04
C ASN A 291 -3.96 2.21 -12.79
N GLY A 292 -4.78 1.34 -12.19
CA GLY A 292 -4.40 0.00 -11.72
C GLY A 292 -3.70 0.00 -10.36
N GLU A 293 -3.76 1.09 -9.59
CA GLU A 293 -3.11 1.21 -8.27
C GLU A 293 -3.65 0.21 -7.23
N CYS A 294 -4.88 -0.27 -7.44
CA CYS A 294 -5.53 -1.32 -6.65
C CYS A 294 -5.39 -2.74 -7.25
N ASP A 295 -4.64 -2.96 -8.35
CA ASP A 295 -4.50 -4.27 -9.02
C ASP A 295 -3.52 -5.22 -8.31
N VAL A 296 -3.70 -5.34 -6.99
CA VAL A 296 -2.94 -6.20 -6.06
C VAL A 296 -3.51 -7.62 -5.97
N TYR A 297 -4.65 -7.89 -6.62
CA TYR A 297 -5.28 -9.21 -6.58
C TYR A 297 -4.40 -10.25 -7.31
N GLY A 298 -4.27 -11.43 -6.70
CA GLY A 298 -3.42 -12.51 -7.23
C GLY A 298 -1.95 -12.43 -6.84
N TRP A 299 -1.51 -11.35 -6.16
CA TRP A 299 -0.19 -11.28 -5.54
C TRP A 299 -0.02 -12.41 -4.50
N LYS A 300 1.15 -13.07 -4.49
CA LYS A 300 1.45 -14.25 -3.65
C LYS A 300 2.80 -14.08 -2.97
N GLY A 301 2.90 -14.52 -1.71
CA GLY A 301 4.15 -14.51 -0.96
C GLY A 301 4.61 -13.13 -0.48
N VAL A 302 3.71 -12.15 -0.45
CA VAL A 302 3.98 -10.78 0.03
C VAL A 302 4.21 -10.78 1.54
N SER A 303 5.28 -10.10 1.99
CA SER A 303 5.63 -9.90 3.40
C SER A 303 5.32 -8.48 3.89
N ALA A 304 5.43 -7.47 3.03
CA ALA A 304 5.08 -6.07 3.31
C ALA A 304 4.51 -5.38 2.06
N VAL A 305 3.77 -4.27 2.26
CA VAL A 305 3.19 -3.44 1.19
C VAL A 305 3.47 -1.97 1.46
N SER A 306 3.55 -1.16 0.40
CA SER A 306 3.64 0.30 0.47
C SER A 306 2.83 0.93 -0.66
N ALA A 307 2.05 1.96 -0.35
CA ALA A 307 1.12 2.63 -1.26
C ALA A 307 1.60 4.06 -1.56
N GLY A 308 1.80 4.39 -2.82
CA GLY A 308 2.22 5.71 -3.29
C GLY A 308 1.04 6.57 -3.76
N GLU A 309 1.27 7.52 -4.68
CA GLU A 309 0.17 8.35 -5.18
C GLU A 309 -0.80 7.58 -6.11
N PHE A 310 -0.26 6.96 -7.15
CA PHE A 310 -1.01 6.18 -8.16
C PHE A 310 -0.46 4.76 -8.38
N PHE A 311 0.20 4.17 -7.38
CA PHE A 311 0.76 2.82 -7.46
C PHE A 311 0.91 2.16 -6.09
N THR A 312 0.97 0.82 -6.08
CA THR A 312 1.28 -0.01 -4.91
C THR A 312 2.55 -0.82 -5.16
N LEU A 313 3.38 -0.99 -4.12
CA LEU A 313 4.49 -1.93 -4.04
C LEU A 313 4.17 -3.11 -3.11
N GLY A 314 4.64 -4.29 -3.49
CA GLY A 314 4.64 -5.50 -2.65
C GLY A 314 6.05 -6.07 -2.53
N LEU A 315 6.56 -6.15 -1.29
CA LEU A 315 7.80 -6.87 -0.99
C LEU A 315 7.49 -8.35 -0.83
N LEU A 316 8.22 -9.21 -1.53
CA LEU A 316 8.06 -10.66 -1.47
C LEU A 316 8.99 -11.29 -0.41
N LYS A 317 8.58 -12.41 0.18
CA LYS A 317 9.38 -13.20 1.16
C LYS A 317 10.79 -13.59 0.68
N ASN A 318 11.09 -13.52 -0.62
CA ASN A 318 12.40 -13.81 -1.20
C ASN A 318 13.27 -12.56 -1.47
N GLY A 319 12.82 -11.37 -1.06
CA GLY A 319 13.54 -10.11 -1.24
C GLY A 319 13.47 -9.52 -2.66
N GLN A 320 12.52 -9.98 -3.50
CA GLN A 320 12.12 -9.30 -4.73
C GLN A 320 10.96 -8.34 -4.44
N VAL A 321 10.75 -7.34 -5.31
CA VAL A 321 9.63 -6.39 -5.23
C VAL A 321 8.77 -6.51 -6.49
N ILE A 322 7.46 -6.39 -6.32
CA ILE A 322 6.47 -6.27 -7.39
C ILE A 322 5.71 -4.95 -7.25
N ALA A 323 5.15 -4.46 -8.35
CA ALA A 323 4.42 -3.19 -8.39
C ALA A 323 3.15 -3.31 -9.26
N ALA A 324 2.13 -2.50 -8.95
CA ALA A 324 0.93 -2.31 -9.75
C ALA A 324 0.51 -0.83 -9.73
N GLY A 325 0.00 -0.32 -10.84
CA GLY A 325 -0.42 1.06 -10.99
C GLY A 325 0.35 1.84 -12.06
N LYS A 326 0.22 3.17 -12.00
CA LYS A 326 0.78 4.14 -12.95
C LYS A 326 2.31 4.03 -13.06
N ASN A 327 2.86 4.19 -14.27
CA ASN A 327 4.31 4.04 -14.51
C ASN A 327 4.96 5.15 -15.37
N ASP A 328 4.28 6.28 -15.61
CA ASP A 328 4.75 7.39 -16.46
C ASP A 328 6.12 7.96 -16.02
N TYR A 329 6.45 7.85 -14.72
CA TYR A 329 7.70 8.30 -14.11
C TYR A 329 8.65 7.14 -13.78
N CYS A 330 8.45 5.95 -14.37
CA CYS A 330 9.19 4.72 -14.06
C CYS A 330 9.02 4.21 -12.60
N GLN A 331 8.05 4.71 -11.84
CA GLN A 331 7.86 4.37 -10.42
C GLN A 331 7.60 2.88 -10.15
N CYS A 332 7.10 2.12 -11.12
CA CYS A 332 6.87 0.68 -11.04
C CYS A 332 8.04 -0.15 -11.61
N ASN A 333 9.14 0.46 -12.05
CA ASN A 333 10.31 -0.23 -12.62
C ASN A 333 11.22 -0.87 -11.54
N VAL A 334 10.61 -1.66 -10.66
CA VAL A 334 11.28 -2.44 -9.58
C VAL A 334 11.77 -3.82 -10.05
N ASN A 335 11.60 -4.14 -11.33
CA ASN A 335 12.06 -5.41 -11.91
C ASN A 335 13.58 -5.55 -11.79
N GLY A 336 14.05 -6.72 -11.34
CA GLY A 336 15.47 -6.98 -11.06
C GLY A 336 15.94 -6.55 -9.67
N TRP A 337 15.11 -5.86 -8.88
CA TRP A 337 15.42 -5.59 -7.47
C TRP A 337 15.45 -6.91 -6.68
N THR A 338 16.52 -7.12 -5.93
CA THR A 338 16.79 -8.35 -5.16
C THR A 338 17.42 -8.02 -3.82
N GLN A 339 17.35 -8.96 -2.88
CA GLN A 339 17.82 -8.80 -1.49
C GLN A 339 17.19 -7.60 -0.75
N ILE A 340 15.99 -7.17 -1.16
CA ILE A 340 15.26 -6.08 -0.53
C ILE A 340 14.67 -6.55 0.81
N VAL A 341 14.78 -5.70 1.84
CA VAL A 341 14.26 -5.93 3.20
C VAL A 341 13.28 -4.85 3.66
N GLY A 342 13.24 -3.70 2.97
CA GLY A 342 12.26 -2.63 3.19
C GLY A 342 11.89 -1.94 1.88
N ILE A 343 10.66 -1.44 1.78
CA ILE A 343 10.12 -0.71 0.62
C ILE A 343 9.40 0.56 1.09
N SER A 344 9.47 1.62 0.28
CA SER A 344 8.68 2.84 0.45
C SER A 344 8.25 3.36 -0.93
N ALA A 345 6.97 3.66 -1.07
CA ALA A 345 6.35 4.20 -2.27
C ALA A 345 6.03 5.70 -2.06
N GLY A 346 6.67 6.58 -2.83
CA GLY A 346 6.43 8.01 -2.80
C GLY A 346 5.39 8.45 -3.82
N THR A 347 5.44 9.72 -4.23
CA THR A 347 4.54 10.24 -5.27
C THR A 347 4.99 9.83 -6.67
N PHE A 348 6.28 10.01 -6.98
CA PHE A 348 6.86 9.80 -8.33
C PHE A 348 7.92 8.70 -8.39
N VAL A 349 8.30 8.12 -7.24
CA VAL A 349 9.48 7.26 -7.11
C VAL A 349 9.24 6.15 -6.09
N SER A 350 9.81 4.98 -6.34
CA SER A 350 9.91 3.88 -5.38
C SER A 350 11.30 3.84 -4.78
N ALA A 351 11.40 3.51 -3.49
CA ALA A 351 12.65 3.24 -2.79
C ALA A 351 12.66 1.81 -2.21
N GLY A 352 13.79 1.13 -2.33
CA GLY A 352 14.05 -0.20 -1.79
C GLY A 352 15.31 -0.20 -0.94
N LEU A 353 15.20 -0.64 0.31
CA LEU A 353 16.32 -0.89 1.19
C LEU A 353 16.82 -2.32 0.99
N ARG A 354 18.08 -2.50 0.62
CA ARG A 354 18.75 -3.79 0.50
C ARG A 354 19.26 -4.29 1.85
N LYS A 355 19.43 -5.62 1.96
CA LYS A 355 19.97 -6.32 3.15
C LYS A 355 21.39 -5.87 3.54
N ASP A 356 22.16 -5.35 2.60
CA ASP A 356 23.51 -4.79 2.80
C ASP A 356 23.50 -3.33 3.32
N GLY A 357 22.31 -2.73 3.53
CA GLY A 357 22.18 -1.37 4.03
C GLY A 357 22.37 -0.28 2.98
N LEU A 358 22.34 -0.64 1.69
CA LEU A 358 22.25 0.29 0.56
C LEU A 358 20.78 0.60 0.22
N VAL A 359 20.51 1.81 -0.22
CA VAL A 359 19.20 2.21 -0.77
C VAL A 359 19.30 2.27 -2.29
N ILE A 360 18.30 1.71 -2.98
CA ILE A 360 18.10 1.87 -4.43
C ILE A 360 16.73 2.49 -4.68
N THR A 361 16.61 3.26 -5.77
CA THR A 361 15.35 3.91 -6.16
C THR A 361 15.09 3.77 -7.66
N THR A 362 13.86 4.05 -8.10
CA THR A 362 13.51 4.02 -9.54
C THR A 362 13.95 5.25 -10.32
N ASP A 363 14.57 6.24 -9.67
CA ASP A 363 15.13 7.45 -10.31
C ASP A 363 16.67 7.39 -10.31
N GLU A 364 17.27 7.35 -11.50
CA GLU A 364 18.72 7.31 -11.68
C GLU A 364 19.45 8.56 -11.16
N ASN A 365 18.80 9.72 -11.15
CA ASN A 365 19.38 10.96 -10.62
C ASN A 365 19.29 11.00 -9.09
N LEU A 366 18.21 10.46 -8.52
CA LEU A 366 18.12 10.25 -7.08
C LEU A 366 19.17 9.24 -6.60
N ASN A 367 19.36 8.14 -7.34
CA ASN A 367 20.43 7.15 -7.06
C ASN A 367 21.84 7.76 -7.07
N LYS A 368 22.11 8.76 -7.92
CA LYS A 368 23.37 9.54 -7.88
C LYS A 368 23.43 10.46 -6.66
N SER A 369 22.31 11.06 -6.27
CA SER A 369 22.23 11.96 -5.10
C SER A 369 22.32 11.23 -3.75
N ILE A 370 22.15 9.90 -3.73
CA ILE A 370 22.27 9.05 -2.54
C ILE A 370 23.42 8.03 -2.65
N SER A 371 24.36 8.19 -3.59
CA SER A 371 25.45 7.24 -3.85
C SER A 371 26.24 6.84 -2.59
N ASP A 372 26.40 7.81 -1.69
CA ASP A 372 27.26 7.70 -0.52
C ASP A 372 26.49 7.14 0.70
N TRP A 373 25.19 6.86 0.54
CA TRP A 373 24.34 6.31 1.59
C TRP A 373 24.70 4.84 1.87
N ASN A 374 25.08 4.58 3.12
CA ASN A 374 25.57 3.29 3.58
C ASN A 374 25.08 3.02 5.00
N ASN A 375 25.00 1.73 5.37
CA ASN A 375 24.55 1.28 6.70
C ASN A 375 23.16 1.80 7.09
N ILE A 376 22.28 1.99 6.09
CA ILE A 376 20.89 2.36 6.26
C ILE A 376 20.11 1.14 6.80
N LYS A 377 19.17 1.38 7.71
CA LYS A 377 18.29 0.36 8.30
C LYS A 377 16.79 0.65 8.12
N GLU A 378 16.44 1.89 7.77
CA GLU A 378 15.07 2.32 7.51
C GLU A 378 15.11 3.42 6.43
N VAL A 379 14.16 3.38 5.49
CA VAL A 379 14.05 4.37 4.40
C VAL A 379 12.59 4.77 4.23
N SER A 380 12.33 6.06 4.02
CA SER A 380 11.00 6.58 3.71
C SER A 380 11.13 7.66 2.63
N VAL A 381 10.29 7.59 1.61
CA VAL A 381 10.27 8.55 0.49
C VAL A 381 8.87 9.13 0.30
N GLY A 382 8.81 10.44 0.10
CA GLY A 382 7.57 11.22 -0.03
C GLY A 382 7.36 11.78 -1.43
N GLU A 383 7.00 13.06 -1.51
CA GLU A 383 6.75 13.76 -2.79
C GLU A 383 8.00 14.46 -3.32
N TYR A 384 8.70 15.21 -2.44
CA TYR A 384 9.89 15.99 -2.78
C TYR A 384 11.15 15.64 -1.96
N CYS A 385 11.06 14.66 -1.05
CA CYS A 385 12.17 14.26 -0.18
C CYS A 385 12.24 12.74 0.04
N ILE A 386 13.46 12.25 0.30
CA ILE A 386 13.74 10.91 0.82
C ILE A 386 14.58 11.02 2.10
N ALA A 387 14.26 10.19 3.09
CA ALA A 387 14.99 10.05 4.34
C ALA A 387 15.53 8.62 4.50
N GLY A 388 16.81 8.49 4.82
CA GLY A 388 17.49 7.24 5.13
C GLY A 388 18.13 7.30 6.49
N LEU A 389 17.92 6.28 7.31
CA LEU A 389 18.36 6.27 8.70
C LEU A 389 19.41 5.19 8.96
N LYS A 390 20.51 5.57 9.60
CA LYS A 390 21.59 4.65 10.02
C LYS A 390 21.35 4.02 11.39
N ASN A 391 22.04 2.91 11.66
CA ASN A 391 21.95 2.18 12.93
C ASN A 391 22.33 3.00 14.17
N ASN A 392 23.26 3.95 14.04
CA ASN A 392 23.70 4.86 15.10
C ASN A 392 22.71 6.02 15.38
N GLY A 393 21.65 6.16 14.58
CA GLY A 393 20.71 7.27 14.66
C GLY A 393 21.11 8.54 13.92
N THR A 394 22.05 8.49 12.98
CA THR A 394 22.20 9.55 11.98
C THR A 394 21.11 9.43 10.92
N VAL A 395 20.39 10.51 10.63
CA VAL A 395 19.54 10.63 9.44
C VAL A 395 20.36 11.22 8.30
N LEU A 396 20.16 10.68 7.10
CA LEU A 396 20.54 11.28 5.83
C LEU A 396 19.26 11.63 5.06
N THR A 397 19.31 12.70 4.28
CA THR A 397 18.17 13.23 3.53
C THR A 397 18.61 13.70 2.14
N ALA A 398 17.76 13.52 1.13
CA ALA A 398 18.05 13.93 -0.25
C ALA A 398 16.76 14.36 -0.99
N PRO A 399 16.86 15.11 -2.11
CA PRO A 399 15.70 15.69 -2.77
C PRO A 399 15.14 14.77 -3.86
N VAL A 400 13.84 14.52 -3.83
CA VAL A 400 13.11 13.93 -4.96
C VAL A 400 12.75 15.07 -5.91
N LYS A 401 13.58 15.29 -6.93
CA LYS A 401 13.37 16.35 -7.93
C LYS A 401 12.40 15.85 -9.00
N ARG A 402 11.32 16.59 -9.26
CA ARG A 402 10.32 16.23 -10.29
C ARG A 402 10.90 16.47 -11.70
N TYR A 403 11.63 15.48 -12.22
CA TYR A 403 12.05 15.45 -13.61
C TYR A 403 10.84 15.18 -14.51
N LEU A 404 10.28 16.25 -15.10
CA LEU A 404 9.48 16.13 -16.31
C LEU A 404 10.39 15.63 -17.43
N LYS A 405 10.06 14.46 -17.99
CA LYS A 405 10.63 13.95 -19.25
C LYS A 405 9.77 14.44 -20.42
#